data_AF-A0A9Q1CFE2-F1
#
_entry.id   AF-A0A9Q1CFE2-F1
#
_cell.length_a   1.000
_cell.length_b   1.000
_cell.length_c   1.000
_cell.angle_alpha   90.00
_cell.angle_beta   90.00
_cell.angle_gamma   90.00
#
_symmetry.space_group_name_H-M   'P 1'
#
loop_
_entity.id
_entity.type
_entity.pdbx_description
1 polymer ?
#
loop_
_entity_poly.entity_id
_entity_poly.type
_entity_poly.pdbx_seq_one_letter_code
_entity_poly.pdbx_strand_id
1 'polypeptide(L)'
;MRTFGLTDRDAYLSENTPQTEKLTQCLTRDAERRLKAAAEKKNDDRLLLQIRGEDLIAIEVCYHKSCYRHYFQAPVTISTDDIDSRGTPHCKEAFNELAREVETNVIMKGEVVKMSKLREIMDLVAAKGSTLAQFSNYIPKGSLLETSVESSSSQGDTSAESEVDVEDSPPIVNKARELYHAAQLLRQTIQSVSGISWPPTSSKLNEESVGALIPSELHNFLAWVISPTPIDPNIEQNSKVDLPQAVSVRVSAFAQDILFTYHRGRILTPKHVALGVSARHLTKNAQLLSIMNKFGYSVPHTFLQELDTTVAQKVVERDIDLPQNIIPRQYTTAVWDNIDLSEETLSGKGTTHFTNGILVQRHSYEPDVPLIEPEVRTGRRSFQAQPQSRFNYFHGKRLGQCIFPLDTSLLREDKSLGKDCQKMDFMWMLLRMSSSELQETDYSRVQTIPSWSGFNALQRCVVPPQSSVGYLPCIQSSPTELSTVYSLLMKTMEICTKLEQEEIVVVLDQAIYSKALQIVWKESQRFNKVILRLGAFHTTCVMLGVIVVYLLPTACDVPW
;
A
#
# COMPACT_ATOMS: atom_id res chain seq x y z
N MET A 1 -17.42 -12.08 -21.12
CA MET A 1 -18.80 -11.72 -20.76
C MET A 1 -19.72 -12.86 -21.16
N ARG A 2 -20.18 -13.67 -20.19
CA ARG A 2 -21.30 -14.59 -20.41
C ARG A 2 -22.58 -13.84 -20.07
N THR A 3 -23.40 -13.57 -21.07
CA THR A 3 -24.74 -12.97 -20.90
C THR A 3 -25.76 -14.09 -20.75
N PHE A 4 -26.52 -14.08 -19.65
CA PHE A 4 -27.52 -15.12 -19.38
C PHE A 4 -28.93 -14.56 -19.64
N GLY A 5 -29.64 -15.15 -20.58
CA GLY A 5 -31.05 -14.86 -20.83
C GLY A 5 -31.90 -15.55 -19.77
N LEU A 6 -32.51 -14.79 -18.86
CA LEU A 6 -33.38 -15.29 -17.79
C LEU A 6 -34.84 -15.48 -18.24
N THR A 7 -35.08 -15.73 -19.53
CA THR A 7 -36.44 -15.89 -20.07
C THR A 7 -36.56 -17.14 -20.91
N ASP A 8 -37.52 -17.97 -20.53
CA ASP A 8 -37.87 -19.23 -21.16
C ASP A 8 -38.86 -18.96 -22.29
N ARG A 9 -38.36 -18.73 -23.51
CA ARG A 9 -39.07 -18.84 -24.81
C ARG A 9 -38.16 -18.44 -25.97
N ASP A 10 -37.93 -19.38 -26.87
CA ASP A 10 -37.68 -19.06 -28.28
C ASP A 10 -38.93 -18.34 -28.82
N ALA A 11 -38.90 -17.00 -28.82
CA ALA A 11 -39.86 -16.18 -29.54
C ALA A 11 -39.08 -15.17 -30.39
N TYR A 12 -38.84 -15.56 -31.64
CA TYR A 12 -38.66 -14.59 -32.72
C TYR A 12 -39.89 -13.68 -32.78
N LEU A 13 -39.63 -12.37 -32.80
CA LEU A 13 -40.46 -11.29 -33.34
C LEU A 13 -41.86 -11.10 -32.72
N SER A 14 -42.00 -10.03 -31.94
CA SER A 14 -43.11 -9.11 -32.15
C SER A 14 -42.55 -7.70 -32.33
N GLU A 15 -42.86 -7.12 -33.47
CA GLU A 15 -42.55 -5.76 -33.87
C GLU A 15 -43.08 -4.77 -32.81
N ASN A 16 -42.17 -4.15 -32.04
CA ASN A 16 -42.07 -2.70 -31.85
C ASN A 16 -41.17 -2.37 -30.64
N THR A 17 -40.19 -1.51 -30.91
CA THR A 17 -39.24 -0.80 -30.02
C THR A 17 -37.96 -1.53 -29.57
N PRO A 18 -36.76 -1.04 -29.96
CA PRO A 18 -35.49 -1.49 -29.41
C PRO A 18 -35.17 -0.67 -28.15
N GLN A 19 -35.29 -1.26 -26.96
CA GLN A 19 -34.65 -0.71 -25.77
C GLN A 19 -33.37 -1.50 -25.51
N THR A 20 -32.22 -0.90 -25.84
CA THR A 20 -30.89 -1.36 -25.43
C THR A 20 -30.73 -1.19 -23.92
N GLU A 21 -31.27 -2.12 -23.15
CA GLU A 21 -31.10 -2.11 -21.70
C GLU A 21 -29.65 -2.47 -21.34
N LYS A 22 -28.99 -1.64 -20.51
CA LYS A 22 -27.62 -1.91 -20.05
C LYS A 22 -27.62 -3.14 -19.14
N LEU A 23 -26.70 -4.06 -19.41
CA LEU A 23 -26.42 -5.22 -18.56
C LEU A 23 -26.00 -4.76 -17.15
N THR A 24 -26.54 -5.43 -16.13
CA THR A 24 -26.25 -5.21 -14.71
C THR A 24 -25.49 -6.42 -14.19
N GLN A 25 -24.34 -6.19 -13.56
CA GLN A 25 -23.50 -7.25 -12.99
C GLN A 25 -24.00 -7.68 -11.60
N CYS A 26 -23.84 -8.97 -11.28
CA CYS A 26 -24.05 -9.51 -9.94
C CYS A 26 -22.87 -9.11 -9.04
N LEU A 27 -23.10 -8.18 -8.10
CA LEU A 27 -22.05 -7.57 -7.27
C LEU A 27 -22.16 -7.90 -5.78
N THR A 28 -23.24 -8.56 -5.34
CA THR A 28 -23.47 -8.83 -3.91
C THR A 28 -23.75 -10.30 -3.66
N ARG A 29 -23.26 -10.81 -2.52
CA ARG A 29 -23.54 -12.18 -2.04
C ARG A 29 -25.05 -12.44 -1.86
N ASP A 30 -25.81 -11.39 -1.54
CA ASP A 30 -27.26 -11.47 -1.46
C ASP A 30 -27.93 -11.63 -2.83
N ALA A 31 -27.45 -10.94 -3.86
CA ALA A 31 -27.94 -11.10 -5.22
C ALA A 31 -27.58 -12.50 -5.78
N GLU A 32 -26.36 -12.98 -5.52
CA GLU A 32 -25.93 -14.33 -5.84
C GLU A 32 -26.83 -15.39 -5.17
N ARG A 33 -27.02 -15.27 -3.86
CA ARG A 33 -27.86 -16.20 -3.08
C ARG A 33 -29.31 -16.19 -3.57
N ARG A 34 -29.86 -15.01 -3.87
CA ARG A 34 -31.23 -14.87 -4.41
C ARG A 34 -31.39 -15.50 -5.77
N LEU A 35 -30.41 -15.34 -6.67
CA LEU A 35 -30.47 -15.92 -8.02
C LEU A 35 -30.40 -17.45 -7.96
N LYS A 36 -29.47 -18.00 -7.17
CA LYS A 36 -29.36 -19.45 -6.93
C LYS A 36 -30.63 -20.02 -6.31
N ALA A 37 -31.13 -19.40 -5.23
CA ALA A 37 -32.35 -19.84 -4.57
C ALA A 37 -33.60 -19.73 -5.46
N ALA A 38 -33.69 -18.70 -6.31
CA ALA A 38 -34.80 -18.56 -7.25
C ALA A 38 -34.76 -19.63 -8.36
N ALA A 39 -33.56 -19.94 -8.88
CA ALA A 39 -33.36 -20.99 -9.87
C ALA A 39 -33.69 -22.38 -9.30
N GLU A 40 -33.27 -22.65 -8.06
CA GLU A 40 -33.61 -23.88 -7.32
C GLU A 40 -35.12 -23.98 -7.08
N LYS A 41 -35.75 -22.88 -6.66
CA LYS A 41 -37.21 -22.83 -6.41
C LYS A 41 -38.04 -22.99 -7.68
N LYS A 42 -37.54 -22.51 -8.82
CA LYS A 42 -38.19 -22.62 -10.13
C LYS A 42 -37.85 -23.91 -10.88
N ASN A 43 -36.96 -24.75 -10.35
CA ASN A 43 -36.44 -25.95 -11.03
C ASN A 43 -35.92 -25.64 -12.44
N ASP A 44 -35.23 -24.49 -12.57
CA ASP A 44 -34.68 -24.03 -13.84
C ASP A 44 -33.33 -24.72 -14.08
N ASP A 45 -33.39 -25.97 -14.53
CA ASP A 45 -32.22 -26.83 -14.74
C ASP A 45 -31.18 -26.19 -15.67
N ARG A 46 -31.63 -25.40 -16.65
CA ARG A 46 -30.76 -24.70 -17.61
C ARG A 46 -29.93 -23.62 -16.93
N LEU A 47 -30.55 -22.81 -16.08
CA LEU A 47 -29.83 -21.79 -15.32
C LEU A 47 -28.99 -22.43 -14.21
N LEU A 48 -29.52 -23.45 -13.52
CA LEU A 48 -28.83 -24.17 -12.44
C LEU A 48 -27.54 -24.84 -12.91
N LEU A 49 -27.53 -25.48 -14.09
CA LEU A 49 -26.31 -26.05 -14.67
C LEU A 49 -25.18 -25.01 -14.85
N GLN A 50 -25.52 -23.74 -14.98
CA GLN A 50 -24.57 -22.67 -15.25
C GLN A 50 -24.15 -21.89 -14.01
N ILE A 51 -24.95 -21.90 -12.94
CA ILE A 51 -24.71 -21.08 -11.73
C ILE A 51 -24.41 -21.91 -10.47
N ARG A 52 -24.68 -23.23 -10.48
CA ARG A 52 -24.54 -24.08 -9.29
C ARG A 52 -23.07 -24.42 -9.06
N GLY A 53 -22.57 -24.12 -7.86
CA GLY A 53 -21.15 -24.32 -7.49
C GLY A 53 -20.21 -23.16 -7.84
N GLU A 54 -20.64 -22.26 -8.73
CA GLU A 54 -19.83 -21.13 -9.20
C GLU A 54 -20.01 -19.86 -8.35
N ASP A 55 -18.94 -19.09 -8.15
CA ASP A 55 -19.03 -17.76 -7.53
C ASP A 55 -19.47 -16.74 -8.58
N LEU A 56 -20.75 -16.34 -8.54
CA LEU A 56 -21.37 -15.48 -9.56
C LEU A 56 -20.79 -14.07 -9.61
N ILE A 57 -20.10 -13.65 -8.55
CA ILE A 57 -19.41 -12.37 -8.47
C ILE A 57 -18.05 -12.50 -9.16
N ALA A 58 -17.31 -13.57 -8.85
CA ALA A 58 -15.99 -13.83 -9.44
C ALA A 58 -16.04 -14.05 -10.96
N ILE A 59 -17.09 -14.70 -11.47
CA ILE A 59 -17.27 -14.91 -12.92
C ILE A 59 -17.99 -13.76 -13.63
N GLU A 60 -18.25 -12.66 -12.92
CA GLU A 60 -18.84 -11.42 -13.44
C GLU A 60 -20.19 -11.61 -14.16
N VAL A 61 -21.10 -12.40 -13.57
CA VAL A 61 -22.43 -12.66 -14.15
C VAL A 61 -23.18 -11.36 -14.43
N CYS A 62 -23.70 -11.20 -15.65
CA CYS A 62 -24.47 -10.04 -16.07
C CYS A 62 -25.88 -10.42 -16.51
N TYR A 63 -26.88 -9.62 -16.12
CA TYR A 63 -28.29 -9.79 -16.47
C TYR A 63 -28.95 -8.44 -16.79
N HIS A 64 -30.02 -8.43 -17.60
CA HIS A 64 -30.88 -7.25 -17.74
C HIS A 64 -31.73 -7.06 -16.48
N LYS A 65 -31.99 -5.83 -16.04
CA LYS A 65 -32.83 -5.60 -14.84
C LYS A 65 -34.28 -6.00 -15.09
N SER A 66 -34.78 -5.83 -16.31
CA SER A 66 -36.10 -6.33 -16.71
C SER A 66 -36.19 -7.85 -16.59
N CYS A 67 -35.24 -8.58 -17.16
CA CYS A 67 -35.16 -10.04 -17.08
C CYS A 67 -35.04 -10.52 -15.63
N TYR A 68 -34.20 -9.87 -14.81
CA TYR A 68 -34.11 -10.18 -13.37
C TYR A 68 -35.45 -9.93 -12.68
N ARG A 69 -36.07 -8.76 -12.84
CA ARG A 69 -37.38 -8.49 -12.20
C ARG A 69 -38.45 -9.50 -12.61
N HIS A 70 -38.52 -9.84 -13.90
CA HIS A 70 -39.47 -10.82 -14.41
C HIS A 70 -39.19 -12.22 -13.86
N TYR A 71 -37.92 -12.62 -13.78
CA TYR A 71 -37.51 -13.88 -13.21
C TYR A 71 -37.87 -14.02 -11.72
N PHE A 72 -37.95 -12.91 -10.97
CA PHE A 72 -38.35 -12.92 -9.56
C PHE A 72 -39.84 -12.63 -9.32
N GLN A 73 -40.62 -12.38 -10.37
CA GLN A 73 -42.07 -12.22 -10.26
C GLN A 73 -42.75 -13.60 -10.33
N ALA A 74 -43.30 -14.04 -9.19
CA ALA A 74 -44.36 -15.04 -9.10
C ALA A 74 -45.60 -14.35 -8.49
N PRO A 75 -46.83 -14.79 -8.81
CA PRO A 75 -48.05 -14.05 -8.53
C PRO A 75 -48.25 -13.85 -7.03
N VAL A 76 -48.66 -12.64 -6.69
CA VAL A 76 -48.82 -12.13 -5.33
C VAL A 76 -49.95 -12.89 -4.61
N THR A 77 -49.59 -13.61 -3.54
CA THR A 77 -50.49 -13.86 -2.41
C THR A 77 -49.84 -13.24 -1.18
N ILE A 78 -50.47 -12.17 -0.70
CA ILE A 78 -50.09 -11.48 0.53
C ILE A 78 -50.52 -12.36 1.70
N SER A 79 -49.56 -12.80 2.50
CA SER A 79 -49.78 -13.24 3.88
C SER A 79 -48.85 -12.43 4.77
N THR A 80 -49.43 -11.75 5.76
CA THR A 80 -48.80 -10.76 6.62
C THR A 80 -48.11 -11.34 7.86
N ASP A 81 -47.62 -12.59 7.82
CA ASP A 81 -47.25 -13.29 9.07
C ASP A 81 -45.78 -13.78 9.21
N ASP A 82 -44.86 -13.48 8.28
CA ASP A 82 -43.49 -14.03 8.33
C ASP A 82 -42.36 -12.99 8.58
N ILE A 83 -42.54 -12.07 9.53
CA ILE A 83 -41.44 -11.19 10.00
C ILE A 83 -40.72 -11.72 11.25
N ASP A 84 -41.25 -12.74 11.96
CA ASP A 84 -40.86 -12.93 13.36
C ASP A 84 -40.20 -14.28 13.73
N SER A 85 -39.22 -14.75 12.97
CA SER A 85 -38.54 -16.02 13.34
C SER A 85 -37.03 -16.09 13.15
N ARG A 86 -36.30 -14.96 13.25
CA ARG A 86 -34.84 -14.99 13.43
C ARG A 86 -34.32 -13.92 14.38
N GLY A 87 -34.41 -14.19 15.67
CA GLY A 87 -33.72 -13.44 16.71
C GLY A 87 -33.87 -14.14 18.06
N THR A 88 -32.77 -14.57 18.66
CA THR A 88 -32.76 -15.06 20.03
C THR A 88 -33.36 -13.99 20.96
N PRO A 89 -34.34 -14.33 21.83
CA PRO A 89 -35.14 -13.35 22.56
C PRO A 89 -34.32 -12.38 23.43
N HIS A 90 -33.13 -12.79 23.91
CA HIS A 90 -32.22 -11.95 24.69
C HIS A 90 -31.62 -10.74 23.93
N CYS A 91 -31.49 -10.80 22.60
CA CYS A 91 -30.88 -9.71 21.83
C CYS A 91 -31.85 -8.55 21.52
N LYS A 92 -33.16 -8.83 21.42
CA LYS A 92 -34.18 -7.80 21.19
C LYS A 92 -34.33 -6.88 22.40
N GLU A 93 -34.24 -7.43 23.60
CA GLU A 93 -34.41 -6.67 24.85
C GLU A 93 -33.20 -5.75 25.13
N ALA A 94 -31.99 -6.26 24.94
CA ALA A 94 -30.75 -5.47 25.03
C ALA A 94 -30.71 -4.32 24.00
N PHE A 95 -31.21 -4.56 22.78
CA PHE A 95 -31.29 -3.55 21.74
C PHE A 95 -32.29 -2.43 22.07
N ASN A 96 -33.47 -2.79 22.59
CA ASN A 96 -34.49 -1.81 22.97
C ASN A 96 -34.05 -0.95 24.17
N GLU A 97 -33.29 -1.52 25.11
CA GLU A 97 -32.72 -0.78 26.25
C GLU A 97 -31.65 0.22 25.79
N LEU A 98 -30.75 -0.20 24.89
CA LEU A 98 -29.73 0.67 24.30
C LEU A 98 -30.35 1.79 23.44
N ALA A 99 -31.40 1.47 22.67
CA ALA A 99 -32.10 2.45 21.86
C ALA A 99 -32.72 3.57 22.72
N ARG A 100 -33.30 3.21 23.87
CA ARG A 100 -33.87 4.17 24.81
C ARG A 100 -32.81 5.08 25.42
N GLU A 101 -31.61 4.57 25.70
CA GLU A 101 -30.49 5.33 26.26
C GLU A 101 -29.87 6.30 25.22
N VAL A 102 -29.73 5.86 23.97
CA VAL A 102 -29.28 6.71 22.85
C VAL A 102 -30.27 7.85 22.62
N GLU A 103 -31.57 7.55 22.64
CA GLU A 103 -32.60 8.57 22.46
C GLU A 103 -32.59 9.59 23.60
N THR A 104 -32.41 9.15 24.85
CA THR A 104 -32.49 10.04 26.01
C THR A 104 -31.21 10.86 26.23
N ASN A 105 -30.02 10.29 26.04
CA ASN A 105 -28.76 10.97 26.37
C ASN A 105 -28.02 11.53 25.15
N VAL A 106 -28.03 10.84 24.00
CA VAL A 106 -27.34 11.31 22.80
C VAL A 106 -28.23 12.25 21.99
N ILE A 107 -29.52 11.90 21.82
CA ILE A 107 -30.44 12.69 20.97
C ILE A 107 -31.08 13.83 21.77
N MET A 108 -31.66 13.56 22.94
CA MET A 108 -32.37 14.60 23.71
C MET A 108 -31.45 15.50 24.53
N LYS A 109 -30.35 14.98 25.10
CA LYS A 109 -29.38 15.79 25.89
C LYS A 109 -28.15 16.25 25.09
N GLY A 110 -27.92 15.71 23.90
CA GLY A 110 -26.83 16.14 23.00
C GLY A 110 -25.43 15.68 23.41
N GLU A 111 -25.29 14.61 24.21
CA GLU A 111 -23.98 14.11 24.63
C GLU A 111 -23.24 13.38 23.49
N VAL A 112 -21.98 13.74 23.25
CA VAL A 112 -21.14 13.09 22.22
C VAL A 112 -20.50 11.83 22.77
N VAL A 113 -20.98 10.67 22.34
CA VAL A 113 -20.48 9.35 22.77
C VAL A 113 -19.79 8.62 21.62
N LYS A 114 -18.62 8.03 21.89
CA LYS A 114 -17.89 7.20 20.90
C LYS A 114 -18.63 5.89 20.65
N MET A 115 -18.72 5.48 19.38
CA MET A 115 -19.38 4.23 18.96
C MET A 115 -18.82 2.96 19.63
N SER A 116 -17.54 2.95 19.98
CA SER A 116 -16.92 1.84 20.72
C SER A 116 -17.54 1.64 22.10
N LYS A 117 -17.95 2.72 22.76
CA LYS A 117 -18.54 2.70 24.10
C LYS A 117 -19.99 2.20 24.09
N LEU A 118 -20.76 2.55 23.06
CA LEU A 118 -22.12 2.03 22.86
C LEU A 118 -22.10 0.51 22.54
N ARG A 119 -21.07 0.06 21.82
CA ARG A 119 -20.86 -1.35 21.51
C ARG A 119 -20.50 -2.16 22.75
N GLU A 120 -19.61 -1.65 23.61
CA GLU A 120 -19.31 -2.30 24.90
C GLU A 120 -20.56 -2.41 25.79
N ILE A 121 -21.41 -1.38 25.83
CA ILE A 121 -22.67 -1.42 26.59
C ILE A 121 -23.61 -2.50 26.03
N MET A 122 -23.74 -2.60 24.70
CA MET A 122 -24.56 -3.61 24.05
C MET A 122 -24.07 -5.03 24.36
N ASP A 123 -22.75 -5.26 24.28
CA ASP A 123 -22.13 -6.56 24.53
C ASP A 123 -22.25 -6.96 26.01
N LEU A 124 -22.18 -5.99 26.93
CA LEU A 124 -22.35 -6.21 28.37
C LEU A 124 -23.80 -6.50 28.78
N VAL A 125 -24.78 -5.82 28.19
CA VAL A 125 -26.21 -6.03 28.46
C VAL A 125 -26.67 -7.39 27.92
N ALA A 126 -26.15 -7.79 26.75
CA ALA A 126 -26.43 -9.11 26.15
C ALA A 126 -25.87 -10.28 26.98
N ALA A 127 -24.82 -10.06 27.78
CA ALA A 127 -24.13 -11.11 28.52
C ALA A 127 -24.68 -11.44 29.92
N LYS A 128 -25.45 -10.54 30.57
CA LYS A 128 -25.80 -10.69 32.00
C LYS A 128 -27.28 -10.51 32.41
N GLY A 129 -28.19 -10.15 31.51
CA GLY A 129 -29.63 -10.18 31.79
C GLY A 129 -30.09 -9.44 33.07
N SER A 130 -29.58 -8.23 33.33
CA SER A 130 -29.99 -7.39 34.48
C SER A 130 -29.95 -5.90 34.14
N THR A 131 -30.88 -5.11 34.71
CA THR A 131 -31.14 -3.68 34.43
C THR A 131 -30.03 -2.71 34.88
N LEU A 132 -29.89 -1.61 34.13
CA LEU A 132 -28.82 -0.59 34.18
C LEU A 132 -28.68 0.20 35.51
N ALA A 133 -29.60 0.09 36.45
CA ALA A 133 -29.65 0.94 37.64
C ALA A 133 -28.54 0.71 38.68
N GLN A 134 -27.71 -0.32 38.54
CA GLN A 134 -26.62 -0.62 39.49
C GLN A 134 -25.24 -0.06 39.09
N PHE A 135 -25.11 0.59 37.93
CA PHE A 135 -23.78 0.99 37.40
C PHE A 135 -23.47 2.49 37.51
N SER A 136 -24.30 3.27 38.20
CA SER A 136 -23.98 4.66 38.55
C SER A 136 -22.95 4.71 39.69
N ASN A 137 -21.68 4.37 39.39
CA ASN A 137 -20.53 4.74 40.20
C ASN A 137 -19.27 4.82 39.32
N TYR A 138 -19.25 5.76 38.37
CA TYR A 138 -17.98 6.33 37.91
C TYR A 138 -18.18 7.74 37.33
N ILE A 139 -17.77 8.74 38.12
CA ILE A 139 -17.71 10.16 37.72
C ILE A 139 -16.35 10.39 37.05
N PRO A 140 -16.28 11.06 35.88
CA PRO A 140 -15.01 11.49 35.31
C PRO A 140 -14.50 12.74 36.04
N LYS A 141 -13.27 12.71 36.56
CA LYS A 141 -12.50 13.92 36.84
C LYS A 141 -11.45 14.13 35.76
N GLY A 142 -11.71 15.11 34.91
CA GLY A 142 -10.77 15.66 33.95
C GLY A 142 -11.24 17.06 33.59
N SER A 143 -11.14 18.00 34.54
CA SER A 143 -11.35 19.42 34.26
C SER A 143 -10.16 19.96 33.47
N LEU A 144 -10.46 20.48 32.28
CA LEU A 144 -9.61 21.38 31.52
C LEU A 144 -9.12 22.54 32.42
N LEU A 145 -7.84 22.88 32.30
CA LEU A 145 -7.29 24.15 32.75
C LEU A 145 -6.86 24.92 31.50
N GLU A 146 -7.80 25.69 30.97
CA GLU A 146 -7.50 26.97 30.34
C GLU A 146 -7.70 28.03 31.42
N THR A 147 -6.65 28.80 31.76
CA THR A 147 -6.86 30.15 32.30
C THR A 147 -5.66 31.02 31.98
N SER A 148 -5.90 31.86 30.98
CA SER A 148 -5.55 33.28 30.87
C SER A 148 -4.42 33.82 31.74
N VAL A 149 -3.41 34.34 31.05
CA VAL A 149 -2.46 35.34 31.54
C VAL A 149 -3.21 36.67 31.65
N GLU A 150 -3.42 37.15 32.87
CA GLU A 150 -3.70 38.56 33.13
C GLU A 150 -2.59 39.16 33.96
N SER A 151 -1.93 40.12 33.33
CA SER A 151 -1.05 41.13 33.89
C SER A 151 -1.69 41.87 35.05
N SER A 152 -0.95 42.05 36.15
CA SER A 152 -1.14 43.18 37.05
C SER A 152 0.20 43.67 37.59
N SER A 153 0.47 44.93 37.24
CA SER A 153 1.48 45.82 37.79
C SER A 153 1.25 46.08 39.28
N SER A 154 2.32 46.10 40.06
CA SER A 154 2.39 46.96 41.26
C SER A 154 3.77 47.61 41.34
N GLN A 155 3.76 48.94 41.32
CA GLN A 155 4.87 49.80 41.68
C GLN A 155 5.05 49.80 43.19
N GLY A 156 6.30 49.92 43.62
CA GLY A 156 6.69 50.26 44.98
C GLY A 156 8.15 50.70 44.97
N ASP A 157 8.37 52.01 44.83
CA ASP A 157 9.66 52.66 45.08
C ASP A 157 10.03 52.56 46.57
N THR A 158 11.29 52.30 46.91
CA THR A 158 12.14 53.22 47.69
C THR A 158 13.55 52.66 47.88
N SER A 159 14.51 53.56 47.70
CA SER A 159 15.97 53.44 47.82
C SER A 159 16.47 53.18 49.24
N ALA A 160 17.55 52.41 49.37
CA ALA A 160 18.58 52.61 50.39
C ALA A 160 19.92 52.02 49.93
N GLU A 161 20.93 52.88 49.85
CA GLU A 161 22.33 52.53 49.73
C GLU A 161 22.80 51.78 50.99
N SER A 162 23.55 50.71 50.81
CA SER A 162 24.54 50.26 51.79
C SER A 162 25.63 49.48 51.06
N GLU A 163 26.81 50.09 50.97
CA GLU A 163 28.09 49.40 50.83
C GLU A 163 28.34 48.48 52.03
N VAL A 164 29.36 47.60 51.90
CA VAL A 164 29.92 46.68 52.90
C VAL A 164 29.18 45.32 52.91
N ASP A 165 29.78 44.14 52.66
CA ASP A 165 31.16 43.67 52.79
C ASP A 165 31.41 42.46 51.84
N VAL A 166 32.70 42.18 51.61
CA VAL A 166 33.20 41.02 50.86
C VAL A 166 32.83 39.71 51.57
N GLU A 167 31.96 38.90 50.97
CA GLU A 167 31.86 37.47 51.25
C GLU A 167 31.90 36.66 49.94
N ASP A 168 32.87 35.75 49.87
CA ASP A 168 33.12 34.81 48.76
C ASP A 168 31.84 34.12 48.29
N SER A 169 31.41 34.43 47.06
CA SER A 169 30.30 33.72 46.41
C SER A 169 30.79 32.40 45.78
N PRO A 170 30.03 31.29 45.86
CA PRO A 170 30.52 29.93 45.56
C PRO A 170 30.68 29.65 44.05
N PRO A 171 31.24 28.48 43.62
CA PRO A 171 31.69 28.16 42.24
C PRO A 171 30.60 28.03 41.14
N ILE A 172 29.42 28.62 41.35
CA ILE A 172 28.28 28.57 40.43
C ILE A 172 28.51 29.48 39.20
N VAL A 173 29.18 30.61 39.38
CA VAL A 173 29.48 31.57 38.30
C VAL A 173 30.45 30.98 37.25
N ASN A 174 31.40 30.14 37.69
CA ASN A 174 32.40 29.53 36.80
C ASN A 174 31.81 28.43 35.90
N LYS A 175 30.94 27.57 36.44
CA LYS A 175 30.28 26.51 35.64
C LYS A 175 29.36 27.06 34.56
N ALA A 176 28.60 28.12 34.87
CA ALA A 176 27.74 28.77 33.89
C ALA A 176 28.54 29.37 32.73
N ARG A 177 29.72 29.92 33.02
CA ARG A 177 30.64 30.47 32.02
C ARG A 177 31.22 29.38 31.10
N GLU A 178 31.63 28.25 31.66
CA GLU A 178 32.14 27.10 30.88
C GLU A 178 31.05 26.56 29.94
N LEU A 179 29.83 26.38 30.45
CA LEU A 179 28.67 25.95 29.64
C LEU A 179 28.35 26.95 28.53
N TYR A 180 28.45 28.24 28.82
CA TYR A 180 28.25 29.29 27.81
C TYR A 180 29.30 29.21 26.70
N HIS A 181 30.58 29.04 27.04
CA HIS A 181 31.64 28.89 26.04
C HIS A 181 31.49 27.60 25.23
N ALA A 182 31.12 26.48 25.86
CA ALA A 182 30.80 25.22 25.16
C ALA A 182 29.62 25.40 24.18
N ALA A 183 28.57 26.10 24.61
CA ALA A 183 27.42 26.40 23.75
C ALA A 183 27.81 27.32 22.56
N GLN A 184 28.70 28.29 22.77
CA GLN A 184 29.20 29.13 21.68
C GLN A 184 30.02 28.35 20.65
N LEU A 185 30.88 27.42 21.09
CA LEU A 185 31.64 26.54 20.21
C LEU A 185 30.70 25.68 19.36
N LEU A 186 29.74 25.00 19.99
CA LEU A 186 28.74 24.21 19.27
C LEU A 186 27.93 25.06 18.28
N ARG A 187 27.60 26.29 18.66
CA ARG A 187 26.86 27.22 17.79
C ARG A 187 27.66 27.58 16.53
N GLN A 188 28.97 27.78 16.64
CA GLN A 188 29.84 28.04 15.48
C GLN A 188 29.86 26.84 14.53
N THR A 189 29.98 25.63 15.08
CA THR A 189 29.93 24.39 14.29
C THR A 189 28.59 24.19 13.59
N ILE A 190 27.47 24.50 14.26
CA ILE A 190 26.12 24.41 13.69
C ILE A 190 25.92 25.43 12.56
N GLN A 191 26.55 26.60 12.66
CA GLN A 191 26.41 27.67 11.67
C GLN A 191 27.04 27.32 10.31
N SER A 192 28.11 26.52 10.29
CA SER A 192 28.81 26.11 9.06
C SER A 192 28.13 24.97 8.29
N VAL A 193 27.08 24.36 8.83
CA VAL A 193 26.39 23.23 8.19
C VAL A 193 25.58 23.70 6.99
N SER A 194 25.66 22.96 5.88
CA SER A 194 24.78 23.11 4.71
C SER A 194 23.73 22.00 4.69
N GLY A 195 22.48 22.33 4.41
CA GLY A 195 21.38 21.36 4.34
C GLY A 195 21.37 20.49 3.09
N ILE A 196 20.39 19.57 3.03
CA ILE A 196 20.18 18.74 1.84
C ILE A 196 19.73 19.61 0.66
N SER A 197 20.29 19.34 -0.52
CA SER A 197 19.92 20.00 -1.77
C SER A 197 18.55 19.54 -2.30
N TRP A 198 17.85 20.47 -2.96
CA TRP A 198 16.57 20.22 -3.59
C TRP A 198 16.71 19.46 -4.93
N PRO A 199 15.76 18.58 -5.29
CA PRO A 199 14.77 17.96 -4.42
C PRO A 199 15.40 16.86 -3.53
N PRO A 200 14.92 16.68 -2.28
CA PRO A 200 15.33 15.56 -1.43
C PRO A 200 14.68 14.25 -1.90
N THR A 201 15.46 13.39 -2.56
CA THR A 201 15.08 12.03 -2.99
C THR A 201 15.50 10.99 -1.97
N SER A 202 15.05 9.73 -2.12
CA SER A 202 15.40 8.62 -1.22
C SER A 202 16.91 8.43 -1.05
N SER A 203 17.71 8.68 -2.10
CA SER A 203 19.18 8.66 -2.06
C SER A 203 19.80 9.65 -1.07
N LYS A 204 19.07 10.71 -0.69
CA LYS A 204 19.53 11.74 0.27
C LYS A 204 18.88 11.58 1.65
N LEU A 205 17.99 10.60 1.81
CA LEU A 205 17.24 10.32 3.04
C LEU A 205 17.70 8.99 3.67
N ASN A 206 19.01 8.78 3.71
CA ASN A 206 19.65 7.57 4.26
C ASN A 206 20.57 7.90 5.45
N GLU A 207 21.02 6.86 6.15
CA GLU A 207 21.88 7.00 7.35
C GLU A 207 23.24 7.65 7.01
N GLU A 208 23.80 7.37 5.83
CA GLU A 208 25.05 7.99 5.35
C GLU A 208 24.91 9.52 5.21
N SER A 209 23.82 9.98 4.62
CA SER A 209 23.52 11.42 4.48
C SER A 209 23.33 12.09 5.84
N VAL A 210 22.73 11.40 6.81
CA VAL A 210 22.62 11.88 8.20
C VAL A 210 24.00 11.97 8.84
N GLY A 211 24.84 10.96 8.63
CA GLY A 211 26.22 10.91 9.09
C GLY A 211 27.07 12.05 8.52
N ALA A 212 26.94 12.37 7.23
CA ALA A 212 27.67 13.48 6.61
C ALA A 212 27.15 14.86 7.06
N LEU A 213 25.86 14.98 7.36
CA LEU A 213 25.22 16.26 7.73
C LEU A 213 25.56 16.73 9.15
N ILE A 214 25.66 15.80 10.11
CA ILE A 214 25.83 16.13 11.52
C ILE A 214 27.33 16.33 11.84
N PRO A 215 27.76 17.50 12.34
CA PRO A 215 29.15 17.70 12.77
C PRO A 215 29.58 16.79 13.92
N SER A 216 30.85 16.41 13.95
CA SER A 216 31.42 15.54 14.98
C SER A 216 31.24 16.11 16.39
N GLU A 217 31.41 17.42 16.56
CA GLU A 217 31.33 18.11 17.86
C GLU A 217 29.90 18.06 18.42
N LEU A 218 28.89 18.28 17.58
CA LEU A 218 27.48 18.17 17.98
C LEU A 218 27.11 16.72 18.29
N HIS A 219 27.57 15.78 17.47
CA HIS A 219 27.35 14.36 17.70
C HIS A 219 27.94 13.91 19.03
N ASN A 220 29.20 14.25 19.31
CA ASN A 220 29.91 13.84 20.51
C ASN A 220 29.32 14.50 21.76
N PHE A 221 28.96 15.78 21.69
CA PHE A 221 28.28 16.45 22.80
C PHE A 221 26.96 15.75 23.18
N LEU A 222 26.12 15.45 22.19
CA LEU A 222 24.86 14.74 22.44
C LEU A 222 25.09 13.30 22.89
N ALA A 223 26.12 12.63 22.38
CA ALA A 223 26.53 11.31 22.86
C ALA A 223 26.86 11.34 24.36
N TRP A 224 27.62 12.35 24.82
CA TRP A 224 27.99 12.51 26.23
C TRP A 224 26.80 12.87 27.14
N VAL A 225 25.79 13.58 26.61
CA VAL A 225 24.60 13.97 27.39
C VAL A 225 23.56 12.85 27.48
N ILE A 226 23.34 12.12 26.39
CA ILE A 226 22.23 11.16 26.26
C ILE A 226 22.63 9.76 26.73
N SER A 227 23.92 9.41 26.61
CA SER A 227 24.38 8.06 26.94
C SER A 227 24.40 7.85 28.46
N PRO A 228 23.77 6.76 28.96
CA PRO A 228 23.69 6.50 30.40
C PRO A 228 25.04 6.09 31.00
N THR A 229 25.95 5.56 30.18
CA THR A 229 27.31 5.20 30.57
C THR A 229 28.28 6.30 30.15
N PRO A 230 29.28 6.64 30.99
CA PRO A 230 30.37 7.51 30.59
C PRO A 230 31.04 6.94 29.34
N ILE A 231 31.17 7.74 28.30
CA ILE A 231 31.91 7.35 27.11
C ILE A 231 33.25 8.07 27.13
N ASP A 232 34.32 7.31 27.00
CA ASP A 232 35.65 7.89 26.93
C ASP A 232 35.73 8.83 25.72
N PRO A 233 36.19 10.07 25.92
CA PRO A 233 36.28 11.01 24.83
C PRO A 233 37.37 10.53 23.86
N ASN A 234 37.01 10.30 22.60
CA ASN A 234 37.98 10.02 21.54
C ASN A 234 38.64 11.34 21.11
N ILE A 235 39.49 11.90 21.98
CA ILE A 235 40.04 13.27 21.87
C ILE A 235 41.03 13.38 20.69
N GLU A 236 41.65 12.27 20.27
CA GLU A 236 42.81 12.30 19.37
C GLU A 236 42.48 12.43 17.88
N GLN A 237 41.23 12.19 17.45
CA GLN A 237 40.91 12.08 16.02
C GLN A 237 39.83 13.04 15.49
N ASN A 238 39.26 13.91 16.33
CA ASN A 238 38.10 14.77 15.97
C ASN A 238 36.97 14.00 15.24
N SER A 239 36.86 12.70 15.53
CA SER A 239 35.94 11.75 14.92
C SER A 239 34.70 11.59 15.79
N LYS A 240 33.65 11.00 15.21
CA LYS A 240 32.43 10.68 15.96
C LYS A 240 32.69 9.52 16.91
N VAL A 241 32.21 9.67 18.13
CA VAL A 241 32.22 8.60 19.14
C VAL A 241 31.34 7.43 18.67
N ASP A 242 31.85 6.21 18.78
CA ASP A 242 31.10 5.01 18.45
C ASP A 242 30.03 4.71 19.51
N LEU A 243 28.79 4.49 19.05
CA LEU A 243 27.64 4.27 19.90
C LEU A 243 26.90 2.99 19.50
N PRO A 244 26.26 2.28 20.45
CA PRO A 244 25.30 1.25 20.12
C PRO A 244 24.19 1.81 19.22
N GLN A 245 23.75 1.05 18.22
CA GLN A 245 22.82 1.50 17.17
C GLN A 245 21.56 2.20 17.74
N ALA A 246 20.97 1.66 18.80
CA ALA A 246 19.77 2.21 19.43
C ALA A 246 19.97 3.64 20.00
N VAL A 247 21.17 3.94 20.50
CA VAL A 247 21.53 5.26 21.04
C VAL A 247 21.92 6.19 19.90
N SER A 248 22.69 5.69 18.93
CA SER A 248 23.11 6.43 17.73
C SER A 248 21.93 7.03 16.95
N VAL A 249 20.86 6.25 16.77
CA VAL A 249 19.63 6.73 16.09
C VAL A 249 19.00 7.91 16.85
N ARG A 250 18.94 7.86 18.19
CA ARG A 250 18.36 8.94 19.00
C ARG A 250 19.25 10.18 19.00
N VAL A 251 20.55 10.01 19.18
CA VAL A 251 21.54 11.10 19.12
C VAL A 251 21.45 11.81 17.77
N SER A 252 21.43 11.06 16.67
CA SER A 252 21.27 11.59 15.31
C SER A 252 19.93 12.29 15.11
N ALA A 253 18.85 11.79 15.73
CA ALA A 253 17.54 12.42 15.67
C ALA A 253 17.51 13.78 16.40
N PHE A 254 18.11 13.89 17.58
CA PHE A 254 18.20 15.15 18.32
C PHE A 254 19.15 16.15 17.66
N ALA A 255 20.28 15.68 17.12
CA ALA A 255 21.20 16.52 16.37
C ALA A 255 20.49 17.22 15.20
N GLN A 256 19.67 16.48 14.45
CA GLN A 256 18.88 17.04 13.35
C GLN A 256 17.83 18.04 13.84
N ASP A 257 17.21 17.84 15.01
CA ASP A 257 16.26 18.81 15.61
C ASP A 257 16.96 20.12 15.96
N ILE A 258 18.14 20.04 16.55
CA ILE A 258 18.95 21.22 16.89
C ILE A 258 19.33 21.97 15.61
N LEU A 259 19.82 21.27 14.59
CA LEU A 259 20.17 21.88 13.30
C LEU A 259 18.95 22.55 12.65
N PHE A 260 17.82 21.84 12.54
CA PHE A 260 16.61 22.35 11.92
C PHE A 260 16.06 23.57 12.66
N THR A 261 16.02 23.52 14.00
CA THR A 261 15.50 24.58 14.86
C THR A 261 16.40 25.82 14.82
N TYR A 262 17.73 25.64 14.94
CA TYR A 262 18.70 26.74 14.88
C TYR A 262 18.56 27.54 13.58
N HIS A 263 18.43 26.84 12.46
CA HIS A 263 18.27 27.43 11.14
C HIS A 263 16.84 27.86 10.82
N ARG A 264 15.90 27.75 11.77
CA ARG A 264 14.47 28.09 11.63
C ARG A 264 13.83 27.40 10.42
N GLY A 265 14.19 26.13 10.19
CA GLY A 265 13.71 25.30 9.09
C GLY A 265 14.26 25.65 7.70
N ARG A 266 15.24 26.56 7.59
CA ARG A 266 15.91 26.89 6.31
C ARG A 266 16.84 25.77 5.85
N ILE A 267 17.48 25.10 6.79
CA ILE A 267 18.31 23.92 6.55
C ILE A 267 17.43 22.69 6.68
N LEU A 268 17.28 21.97 5.57
CA LEU A 268 16.53 20.73 5.52
C LEU A 268 17.41 19.59 6.02
N THR A 269 16.86 18.77 6.92
CA THR A 269 17.51 17.56 7.43
C THR A 269 16.72 16.32 6.99
N PRO A 270 17.36 15.15 6.84
CA PRO A 270 16.68 13.92 6.46
C PRO A 270 15.46 13.60 7.34
N LYS A 271 15.58 13.72 8.66
CA LYS A 271 14.50 13.47 9.64
C LYS A 271 13.24 14.28 9.35
N HIS A 272 13.36 15.60 9.24
CA HIS A 272 12.20 16.51 9.09
C HIS A 272 11.47 16.32 7.76
N VAL A 273 12.20 15.98 6.69
CA VAL A 273 11.63 15.66 5.38
C VAL A 273 10.97 14.28 5.42
N ALA A 274 11.71 13.25 5.84
CA ALA A 274 11.21 11.88 5.87
C ALA A 274 9.99 11.73 6.79
N LEU A 275 10.02 12.34 7.97
CA LEU A 275 8.90 12.32 8.91
C LEU A 275 7.68 13.06 8.35
N GLY A 276 7.88 14.21 7.69
CA GLY A 276 6.81 14.95 7.03
C GLY A 276 6.16 14.16 5.90
N VAL A 277 6.97 13.56 5.01
CA VAL A 277 6.49 12.70 3.91
C VAL A 277 5.72 11.49 4.47
N SER A 278 6.28 10.81 5.48
CA SER A 278 5.68 9.63 6.09
C SER A 278 4.35 9.95 6.77
N ALA A 279 4.31 10.99 7.60
CA ALA A 279 3.09 11.43 8.27
C ALA A 279 2.00 11.83 7.27
N ARG A 280 2.38 12.48 6.17
CA ARG A 280 1.45 12.82 5.09
C ARG A 280 0.87 11.59 4.40
N HIS A 281 1.70 10.60 4.08
CA HIS A 281 1.24 9.37 3.44
C HIS A 281 0.32 8.55 4.33
N LEU A 282 0.64 8.44 5.62
CA LEU A 282 -0.13 7.65 6.58
C LEU A 282 -1.47 8.31 6.95
N THR A 283 -1.49 9.62 7.13
CA THR A 283 -2.66 10.32 7.72
C THR A 283 -3.45 11.14 6.71
N LYS A 284 -2.82 11.59 5.62
CA LYS A 284 -3.37 12.58 4.67
C LYS A 284 -3.96 13.83 5.33
N ASN A 285 -3.53 14.16 6.56
CA ASN A 285 -4.09 15.24 7.37
C ASN A 285 -3.17 16.47 7.38
N ALA A 286 -3.59 17.54 6.70
CA ALA A 286 -2.84 18.79 6.63
C ALA A 286 -2.76 19.54 7.98
N GLN A 287 -3.78 19.42 8.85
CA GLN A 287 -3.76 20.04 10.18
C GLN A 287 -2.70 19.39 11.07
N LEU A 288 -2.60 18.06 11.04
CA LEU A 288 -1.55 17.34 11.77
C LEU A 288 -0.15 17.78 11.32
N LEU A 289 0.08 17.86 10.01
CA LEU A 289 1.36 18.34 9.47
C LEU A 289 1.65 19.79 9.85
N SER A 290 0.63 20.64 9.96
CA SER A 290 0.79 22.01 10.47
C SER A 290 1.20 22.02 11.94
N ILE A 291 0.60 21.17 12.78
CA ILE A 291 0.97 21.03 14.19
C ILE A 291 2.41 20.53 14.31
N MET A 292 2.79 19.48 13.59
CA MET A 292 4.15 18.94 13.59
C MET A 292 5.18 19.98 13.16
N ASN A 293 4.87 20.77 12.13
CA ASN A 293 5.74 21.85 11.69
C ASN A 293 5.86 22.98 12.73
N LYS A 294 4.76 23.36 13.40
CA LYS A 294 4.78 24.38 14.47
C LYS A 294 5.66 23.97 15.65
N PHE A 295 5.67 22.69 16.00
CA PHE A 295 6.57 22.15 17.03
C PHE A 295 7.99 21.90 16.52
N GLY A 296 8.28 22.19 15.25
CA GLY A 296 9.60 22.01 14.68
C GLY A 296 9.96 20.57 14.35
N TYR A 297 9.01 19.63 14.29
CA TYR A 297 9.28 18.21 13.99
C TYR A 297 9.26 17.86 12.50
N SER A 298 8.65 18.68 11.66
CA SER A 298 8.55 18.40 10.23
C SER A 298 8.67 19.66 9.38
N VAL A 299 8.97 19.46 8.10
CA VAL A 299 8.81 20.48 7.06
C VAL A 299 7.34 20.90 6.92
N PRO A 300 7.05 22.11 6.42
CA PRO A 300 5.67 22.56 6.27
C PRO A 300 4.92 21.76 5.21
N HIS A 301 3.60 21.63 5.36
CA HIS A 301 2.75 20.91 4.39
C HIS A 301 2.93 21.45 2.95
N THR A 302 3.08 22.76 2.80
CA THR A 302 3.29 23.40 1.49
C THR A 302 4.61 22.98 0.82
N PHE A 303 5.65 22.69 1.60
CA PHE A 303 6.90 22.14 1.09
C PHE A 303 6.70 20.73 0.56
N LEU A 304 5.92 19.90 1.27
CA LEU A 304 5.61 18.55 0.80
C LEU A 304 4.78 18.59 -0.49
N GLN A 305 3.85 19.53 -0.64
CA GLN A 305 3.09 19.68 -1.88
C GLN A 305 3.97 20.09 -3.06
N GLU A 306 4.93 20.99 -2.81
CA GLU A 306 5.93 21.39 -3.80
C GLU A 306 6.84 20.22 -4.19
N LEU A 307 7.23 19.39 -3.21
CA LEU A 307 8.04 18.20 -3.43
C LEU A 307 7.31 17.20 -4.32
N ASP A 308 6.07 16.86 -3.99
CA ASP A 308 5.26 15.95 -4.80
C ASP A 308 5.04 16.48 -6.21
N THR A 309 4.74 17.79 -6.33
CA THR A 309 4.53 18.43 -7.63
C THR A 309 5.79 18.39 -8.48
N THR A 310 6.96 18.64 -7.87
CA THR A 310 8.24 18.60 -8.56
C THR A 310 8.60 17.20 -9.00
N VAL A 311 8.42 16.20 -8.13
CA VAL A 311 8.64 14.79 -8.47
C VAL A 311 7.69 14.33 -9.57
N ALA A 312 6.40 14.69 -9.49
CA ALA A 312 5.42 14.35 -10.51
C ALA A 312 5.69 15.05 -11.86
N GLN A 313 6.09 16.32 -11.83
CA GLN A 313 6.44 17.08 -13.03
C GLN A 313 7.68 16.48 -13.71
N LYS A 314 8.68 16.01 -12.95
CA LYS A 314 9.82 15.26 -13.51
C LYS A 314 9.40 13.99 -14.23
N VAL A 315 8.37 13.30 -13.75
CA VAL A 315 7.86 12.09 -14.42
C VAL A 315 7.14 12.46 -15.73
N VAL A 316 6.45 13.60 -15.78
CA VAL A 316 5.70 14.04 -16.97
C VAL A 316 6.57 14.70 -18.04
N GLU A 317 7.45 15.62 -17.68
CA GLU A 317 8.33 16.33 -18.63
C GLU A 317 9.24 15.37 -19.38
N ARG A 318 9.44 14.18 -18.82
CA ARG A 318 10.20 13.10 -19.43
C ARG A 318 9.46 12.35 -20.52
N ASP A 319 8.20 12.63 -20.82
CA ASP A 319 7.41 12.05 -21.92
C ASP A 319 7.85 10.62 -22.33
N ILE A 320 7.47 9.63 -21.51
CA ILE A 320 7.79 8.20 -21.70
C ILE A 320 9.30 7.90 -21.67
N ASP A 321 10.17 8.77 -21.16
CA ASP A 321 11.57 8.41 -20.95
C ASP A 321 11.64 7.51 -19.72
N LEU A 322 12.26 6.37 -19.97
CA LEU A 322 12.39 5.24 -19.04
C LEU A 322 12.71 5.72 -17.62
N PRO A 323 12.23 5.01 -16.58
CA PRO A 323 12.59 5.32 -15.21
C PRO A 323 14.12 5.44 -15.06
N GLN A 324 14.60 6.40 -14.28
CA GLN A 324 16.04 6.75 -14.19
C GLN A 324 16.95 5.56 -13.90
N ASN A 325 16.42 4.59 -13.16
CA ASN A 325 17.13 3.38 -12.75
C ASN A 325 17.08 2.25 -13.79
N ILE A 326 16.55 2.51 -14.98
CA ILE A 326 16.47 1.57 -16.10
C ILE A 326 17.39 2.06 -17.23
N ILE A 327 18.34 1.21 -17.59
CA ILE A 327 19.41 1.51 -18.54
C ILE A 327 19.06 0.91 -19.92
N PRO A 328 19.23 1.64 -21.03
CA PRO A 328 19.08 1.09 -22.38
C PRO A 328 20.07 -0.06 -22.67
N ARG A 329 19.76 -0.89 -23.67
CA ARG A 329 20.55 -2.05 -24.14
C ARG A 329 20.77 -3.15 -23.11
N GLN A 330 20.04 -3.11 -21.99
CA GLN A 330 20.09 -4.14 -20.97
C GLN A 330 18.76 -4.89 -20.92
N TYR A 331 18.84 -6.21 -20.74
CA TYR A 331 17.67 -7.08 -20.70
C TYR A 331 16.67 -6.60 -19.64
N THR A 332 15.48 -6.23 -20.10
CA THR A 332 14.41 -5.70 -19.27
C THR A 332 13.14 -6.49 -19.50
N THR A 333 12.43 -6.78 -18.41
CA THR A 333 11.11 -7.41 -18.45
C THR A 333 10.05 -6.40 -18.05
N ALA A 334 9.03 -6.22 -18.87
CA ALA A 334 7.86 -5.42 -18.51
C ALA A 334 6.85 -6.30 -17.77
N VAL A 335 6.26 -5.78 -16.71
CA VAL A 335 5.17 -6.44 -15.97
C VAL A 335 4.02 -5.47 -15.91
N TRP A 336 2.83 -5.91 -16.34
CA TRP A 336 1.61 -5.13 -16.23
C TRP A 336 0.58 -5.88 -15.40
N ASP A 337 -0.05 -5.17 -14.48
CA ASP A 337 -1.00 -5.74 -13.53
C ASP A 337 -2.17 -4.78 -13.26
N ASN A 338 -3.27 -5.33 -12.73
CA ASN A 338 -4.37 -4.50 -12.22
C ASN A 338 -3.98 -3.88 -10.87
N ILE A 339 -4.38 -2.63 -10.67
CA ILE A 339 -4.46 -2.02 -9.36
C ILE A 339 -5.91 -1.71 -9.08
N ASP A 340 -6.44 -2.46 -8.14
CA ASP A 340 -7.75 -2.26 -7.56
C ASP A 340 -7.55 -1.54 -6.24
N LEU A 341 -7.83 -0.23 -6.20
CA LEU A 341 -7.94 0.46 -4.92
C LEU A 341 -9.29 0.08 -4.33
N SER A 342 -9.26 -0.74 -3.28
CA SER A 342 -10.44 -1.13 -2.49
C SER A 342 -11.00 0.09 -1.75
N GLU A 343 -11.69 0.95 -2.48
CA GLU A 343 -12.56 1.96 -1.90
C GLU A 343 -13.78 1.23 -1.32
N GLU A 344 -13.97 1.33 0.01
CA GLU A 344 -15.12 0.74 0.72
C GLU A 344 -16.42 1.44 0.32
N THR A 345 -16.87 1.20 -0.91
CA THR A 345 -18.14 1.69 -1.41
C THR A 345 -19.22 0.69 -1.02
N LEU A 346 -20.32 1.17 -0.43
CA LEU A 346 -21.48 0.36 -0.03
C LEU A 346 -22.08 -0.48 -1.17
N SER A 347 -21.75 -0.17 -2.43
CA SER A 347 -22.25 -0.85 -3.63
C SER A 347 -21.19 -1.61 -4.42
N GLY A 348 -19.91 -1.53 -4.04
CA GLY A 348 -18.79 -2.01 -4.86
C GLY A 348 -18.63 -1.28 -6.20
N LYS A 349 -19.36 -0.18 -6.44
CA LYS A 349 -19.29 0.61 -7.68
C LYS A 349 -18.42 1.84 -7.50
N GLY A 350 -17.73 2.22 -8.58
CA GLY A 350 -16.83 3.38 -8.57
C GLY A 350 -15.47 3.09 -7.96
N THR A 351 -15.15 1.82 -7.70
CA THR A 351 -13.80 1.39 -7.32
C THR A 351 -12.82 1.71 -8.45
N THR A 352 -11.67 2.22 -8.06
CA THR A 352 -10.63 2.59 -9.00
C THR A 352 -9.94 1.33 -9.52
N HIS A 353 -10.27 0.94 -10.75
CA HIS A 353 -9.69 -0.20 -11.48
C HIS A 353 -8.71 0.29 -12.53
N PHE A 354 -7.44 0.44 -12.15
CA PHE A 354 -6.40 0.95 -13.04
C PHE A 354 -5.42 -0.16 -13.44
N THR A 355 -4.59 0.12 -14.44
CA THR A 355 -3.53 -0.79 -14.88
C THR A 355 -2.19 -0.14 -14.58
N ASN A 356 -1.32 -0.81 -13.81
CA ASN A 356 0.03 -0.35 -13.56
C ASN A 356 1.05 -1.18 -14.31
N GLY A 357 2.17 -0.54 -14.65
CA GLY A 357 3.31 -1.17 -15.28
C GLY A 357 4.57 -0.98 -14.44
N ILE A 358 5.43 -1.98 -14.43
CA ILE A 358 6.80 -1.89 -13.93
C ILE A 358 7.76 -2.47 -14.95
N LEU A 359 8.99 -1.99 -14.93
CA LEU A 359 10.14 -2.55 -15.64
C LEU A 359 11.08 -3.19 -14.62
N VAL A 360 11.47 -4.43 -14.87
CA VAL A 360 12.40 -5.17 -14.01
C VAL A 360 13.67 -5.41 -14.80
N GLN A 361 14.79 -4.94 -14.27
CA GLN A 361 16.11 -5.05 -14.88
C GLN A 361 17.11 -5.52 -13.83
N ARG A 362 18.01 -6.44 -14.16
CA ARG A 362 19.06 -6.87 -13.21
C ARG A 362 20.16 -5.82 -13.18
N HIS A 363 20.75 -5.52 -12.02
CA HIS A 363 21.95 -4.66 -12.02
C HIS A 363 23.09 -5.35 -12.78
N SER A 364 23.58 -4.70 -13.84
CA SER A 364 24.93 -4.92 -14.35
C SER A 364 25.82 -3.88 -13.67
N TYR A 365 27.08 -4.23 -13.38
CA TYR A 365 28.05 -3.30 -12.78
C TYR A 365 28.06 -1.97 -13.56
N GLU A 366 28.06 -0.88 -12.79
CA GLU A 366 27.61 0.48 -13.12
C GLU A 366 28.16 1.09 -14.42
N PRO A 367 27.40 2.00 -15.02
CA PRO A 367 27.88 3.33 -15.34
C PRO A 367 27.34 4.34 -14.32
N ASP A 368 28.21 5.27 -13.91
CA ASP A 368 27.88 6.43 -13.07
C ASP A 368 26.53 7.02 -13.47
N VAL A 369 25.56 6.98 -12.56
CA VAL A 369 24.33 7.76 -12.73
C VAL A 369 24.78 9.23 -12.77
N PRO A 370 24.50 9.99 -13.84
CA PRO A 370 24.94 11.37 -13.92
C PRO A 370 24.43 12.14 -12.69
N LEU A 371 25.36 12.83 -12.03
CA LEU A 371 25.08 13.70 -10.89
C LEU A 371 23.95 14.66 -11.27
N ILE A 372 22.77 14.46 -10.68
CA ILE A 372 21.62 15.34 -10.88
C ILE A 372 22.01 16.70 -10.30
N GLU A 373 22.18 17.70 -11.14
CA GLU A 373 22.41 19.07 -10.68
C GLU A 373 21.24 19.52 -9.77
N PRO A 374 21.53 20.18 -8.65
CA PRO A 374 20.51 20.64 -7.74
C PRO A 374 19.65 21.71 -8.42
N GLU A 375 18.37 21.41 -8.60
CA GLU A 375 17.40 22.32 -9.19
C GLU A 375 17.02 23.44 -8.23
N VAL A 376 16.63 24.58 -8.80
CA VAL A 376 16.04 25.69 -8.07
C VAL A 376 14.57 25.38 -7.75
N ARG A 377 14.18 25.68 -6.51
CA ARG A 377 12.79 25.56 -6.05
C ARG A 377 11.87 26.49 -6.84
N THR A 378 10.82 25.94 -7.43
CA THR A 378 9.85 26.70 -8.25
C THR A 378 8.66 27.21 -7.43
N GLY A 379 8.43 26.69 -6.22
CA GLY A 379 7.26 27.03 -5.41
C GLY A 379 5.93 26.50 -5.94
N ARG A 380 5.92 25.73 -7.04
CA ARG A 380 4.71 25.18 -7.66
C ARG A 380 4.17 24.03 -6.81
N ARG A 381 2.92 24.14 -6.34
CA ARG A 381 2.28 23.19 -5.40
C ARG A 381 1.09 22.44 -5.98
N SER A 382 0.84 22.63 -7.27
CA SER A 382 -0.29 22.04 -7.98
C SER A 382 0.21 21.43 -9.28
N PHE A 383 -0.23 20.20 -9.52
CA PHE A 383 0.06 19.45 -10.73
C PHE A 383 -1.21 19.37 -11.57
N GLN A 384 -1.14 19.76 -12.84
CA GLN A 384 -2.22 19.55 -13.79
C GLN A 384 -2.07 18.15 -14.38
N ALA A 385 -3.09 17.31 -14.18
CA ALA A 385 -3.12 15.99 -14.80
C ALA A 385 -3.16 16.15 -16.33
N GLN A 386 -2.20 15.53 -17.03
CA GLN A 386 -2.25 15.45 -18.47
C GLN A 386 -3.32 14.44 -18.91
N PRO A 387 -4.08 14.73 -19.97
CA PRO A 387 -5.03 13.77 -20.52
C PRO A 387 -4.28 12.54 -21.03
N GLN A 388 -4.64 11.35 -20.54
CA GLN A 388 -4.03 10.12 -21.01
C GLN A 388 -4.49 9.81 -22.44
N SER A 389 -3.54 9.62 -23.36
CA SER A 389 -3.83 9.11 -24.69
C SER A 389 -4.19 7.63 -24.60
N ARG A 390 -5.49 7.34 -24.66
CA ARG A 390 -6.02 5.98 -24.76
C ARG A 390 -6.21 5.62 -26.22
N PHE A 391 -5.71 4.45 -26.62
CA PHE A 391 -5.96 3.92 -27.95
C PHE A 391 -7.25 3.09 -27.93
N ASN A 392 -8.17 3.41 -28.83
CA ASN A 392 -9.37 2.60 -29.03
C ASN A 392 -9.02 1.35 -29.82
N TYR A 393 -9.47 0.19 -29.34
CA TYR A 393 -9.32 -1.08 -30.04
C TYR A 393 -10.68 -1.70 -30.33
N PHE A 394 -10.97 -1.90 -31.61
CA PHE A 394 -12.24 -2.48 -32.05
C PHE A 394 -12.10 -4.00 -32.21
N HIS A 395 -12.90 -4.73 -31.45
CA HIS A 395 -12.90 -6.19 -31.49
C HIS A 395 -13.42 -6.70 -32.84
N GLY A 396 -12.71 -7.67 -33.43
CA GLY A 396 -13.12 -8.39 -34.64
C GLY A 396 -13.22 -9.88 -34.38
N LYS A 397 -13.28 -10.70 -35.43
CA LYS A 397 -13.25 -12.17 -35.29
C LYS A 397 -11.95 -12.61 -34.61
N ARG A 398 -12.05 -13.52 -33.64
CA ARG A 398 -10.87 -14.09 -32.96
C ARG A 398 -10.05 -14.92 -33.94
N LEU A 399 -8.75 -14.67 -33.96
CA LEU A 399 -7.77 -15.49 -34.66
C LEU A 399 -7.00 -16.29 -33.61
N GLY A 400 -6.91 -17.60 -33.80
CA GLY A 400 -6.09 -18.47 -32.97
C GLY A 400 -4.63 -18.44 -33.41
N GLN A 401 -3.77 -19.08 -32.62
CA GLN A 401 -2.37 -19.27 -32.99
C GLN A 401 -2.26 -20.06 -34.30
N CYS A 402 -1.25 -19.76 -35.13
CA CYS A 402 -0.76 -20.75 -36.08
C CYS A 402 -0.26 -21.96 -35.27
N ILE A 403 -0.70 -23.16 -35.62
CA ILE A 403 -0.21 -24.40 -35.01
C ILE A 403 1.30 -24.45 -35.27
N PHE A 404 2.10 -24.27 -34.22
CA PHE A 404 3.53 -24.53 -34.29
C PHE A 404 3.73 -26.03 -34.10
N PRO A 405 4.38 -26.73 -35.05
CA PRO A 405 4.78 -28.11 -34.81
C PRO A 405 5.79 -28.09 -33.66
N LEU A 406 5.37 -28.59 -32.49
CA LEU A 406 6.28 -28.78 -31.37
C LEU A 406 7.20 -29.94 -31.73
N ASP A 407 8.49 -29.66 -31.90
CA ASP A 407 9.48 -30.71 -32.10
C ASP A 407 9.67 -31.45 -30.78
N THR A 408 8.97 -32.57 -30.63
CA THR A 408 9.03 -33.42 -29.44
C THR A 408 10.42 -34.02 -29.22
N SER A 409 11.31 -34.00 -30.23
CA SER A 409 12.70 -34.44 -30.07
C SER A 409 13.54 -33.49 -29.21
N LEU A 410 13.11 -32.23 -29.05
CA LEU A 410 13.73 -31.26 -28.13
C LEU A 410 13.34 -31.49 -26.66
N LEU A 411 12.27 -32.24 -26.40
CA LEU A 411 11.84 -32.60 -25.06
C LEU A 411 12.72 -33.73 -24.52
N ARG A 412 13.86 -33.39 -23.91
CA ARG A 412 14.69 -34.36 -23.19
C ARG A 412 14.12 -34.63 -21.81
N GLU A 413 13.89 -35.90 -21.48
CA GLU A 413 13.63 -36.33 -20.10
C GLU A 413 14.93 -36.29 -19.28
N ASP A 414 15.40 -35.09 -18.91
CA ASP A 414 16.43 -35.00 -17.87
C ASP A 414 15.78 -35.09 -16.48
N LYS A 415 15.65 -36.33 -16.00
CA LYS A 415 15.12 -36.62 -14.65
C LYS A 415 16.16 -36.37 -13.54
N SER A 416 17.41 -36.05 -13.85
CA SER A 416 18.47 -35.87 -12.84
C SER A 416 18.20 -34.63 -11.97
N LEU A 417 17.92 -33.50 -12.60
CA LEU A 417 17.62 -32.23 -11.94
C LEU A 417 16.39 -32.36 -11.01
N GLY A 418 15.34 -33.04 -11.48
CA GLY A 418 14.12 -33.25 -10.70
C GLY A 418 14.35 -34.10 -9.44
N LYS A 419 15.18 -35.16 -9.53
CA LYS A 419 15.54 -35.98 -8.37
C LYS A 419 16.35 -35.20 -7.34
N ASP A 420 17.24 -34.32 -7.78
CA ASP A 420 18.06 -33.52 -6.87
C ASP A 420 17.24 -32.41 -6.19
N CYS A 421 16.29 -31.78 -6.91
CA CYS A 421 15.29 -30.89 -6.30
C CYS A 421 14.45 -31.62 -5.24
N GLN A 422 13.96 -32.83 -5.52
CA GLN A 422 13.17 -33.62 -4.55
C GLN A 422 13.96 -33.95 -3.29
N LYS A 423 15.25 -34.31 -3.40
CA LYS A 423 16.12 -34.54 -2.24
C LYS A 423 16.29 -33.26 -1.42
N MET A 424 16.53 -32.12 -2.07
CA MET A 424 16.66 -30.82 -1.39
C MET A 424 15.39 -30.42 -0.67
N ASP A 425 14.22 -30.60 -1.29
CA ASP A 425 12.91 -30.32 -0.69
C ASP A 425 12.66 -31.22 0.53
N PHE A 426 13.01 -32.50 0.42
CA PHE A 426 12.91 -33.46 1.52
C PHE A 426 13.84 -33.09 2.69
N MET A 427 15.08 -32.69 2.40
CA MET A 427 16.03 -32.22 3.43
C MET A 427 15.52 -30.95 4.12
N TRP A 428 15.02 -29.98 3.37
CA TRP A 428 14.42 -28.77 3.94
C TRP A 428 13.27 -29.10 4.89
N MET A 429 12.37 -30.00 4.47
CA MET A 429 11.24 -30.45 5.28
C MET A 429 11.72 -31.11 6.58
N LEU A 430 12.69 -32.03 6.52
CA LEU A 430 13.26 -32.69 7.69
C LEU A 430 13.92 -31.72 8.68
N LEU A 431 14.73 -30.78 8.18
CA LEU A 431 15.40 -29.78 9.02
C LEU A 431 14.40 -28.86 9.74
N ARG A 432 13.31 -28.51 9.06
CA ARG A 432 12.27 -27.65 9.62
C ARG A 432 11.41 -28.34 10.67
N MET A 433 11.18 -29.66 10.52
CA MET A 433 10.44 -30.50 11.48
C MET A 433 11.27 -30.89 12.71
N SER A 434 12.57 -31.17 12.54
CA SER A 434 13.46 -31.51 13.67
C SER A 434 13.73 -30.33 14.60
N SER A 435 13.63 -29.10 14.09
CA SER A 435 13.79 -27.87 14.88
C SER A 435 12.57 -27.56 15.79
N SER A 436 11.48 -28.32 15.70
CA SER A 436 10.26 -28.13 16.51
C SER A 436 10.13 -29.04 17.74
N GLU A 437 11.02 -30.02 17.94
CA GLU A 437 10.88 -31.06 18.97
C GLU A 437 11.72 -30.86 20.25
N LEU A 438 12.45 -29.74 20.40
CA LEU A 438 13.26 -29.49 21.60
C LEU A 438 12.62 -28.41 22.49
N GLN A 439 11.97 -28.89 23.56
CA GLN A 439 11.49 -28.22 24.78
C GLN A 439 10.25 -27.30 24.67
N GLU A 440 9.20 -27.70 25.39
CA GLU A 440 7.85 -27.10 25.43
C GLU A 440 7.70 -25.85 26.30
N THR A 441 8.76 -25.28 26.87
CA THR A 441 8.60 -24.29 27.96
C THR A 441 8.80 -22.81 27.58
N ASP A 442 9.03 -22.47 26.31
CA ASP A 442 9.16 -21.06 25.90
C ASP A 442 8.22 -20.69 24.75
N TYR A 443 7.38 -19.67 24.96
CA TYR A 443 6.44 -19.10 23.98
C TYR A 443 7.14 -18.35 22.82
N SER A 444 8.45 -18.53 22.65
CA SER A 444 9.27 -17.93 21.59
C SER A 444 10.03 -19.00 20.78
N ARG A 445 9.29 -19.91 20.14
CA ARG A 445 9.89 -20.86 19.18
C ARG A 445 10.42 -20.10 17.97
N VAL A 446 11.70 -19.75 17.97
CA VAL A 446 12.37 -19.14 16.80
C VAL A 446 12.75 -20.27 15.85
N GLN A 447 12.00 -20.43 14.76
CA GLN A 447 12.36 -21.34 13.67
C GLN A 447 13.67 -20.88 13.03
N THR A 448 14.74 -21.67 13.21
CA THR A 448 16.09 -21.35 12.71
C THR A 448 16.25 -21.66 11.23
N ILE A 449 15.45 -22.59 10.67
CA ILE A 449 15.47 -22.94 9.26
C ILE A 449 14.58 -21.98 8.47
N PRO A 450 15.10 -21.28 7.46
CA PRO A 450 14.31 -20.35 6.67
C PRO A 450 13.14 -21.03 5.94
N SER A 451 12.21 -20.22 5.43
CA SER A 451 11.17 -20.72 4.52
C SER A 451 11.80 -21.41 3.30
N TRP A 452 11.01 -22.21 2.57
CA TRP A 452 11.48 -22.96 1.42
C TRP A 452 12.26 -22.10 0.41
N SER A 453 11.80 -20.87 0.18
CA SER A 453 12.47 -19.91 -0.70
C SER A 453 13.83 -19.46 -0.14
N GLY A 454 13.90 -19.15 1.15
CA GLY A 454 15.14 -18.74 1.80
C GLY A 454 16.16 -19.88 1.90
N PHE A 455 15.70 -21.10 2.17
CA PHE A 455 16.56 -22.29 2.18
C PHE A 455 17.20 -22.51 0.81
N ASN A 456 16.38 -22.54 -0.25
CA ASN A 456 16.89 -22.70 -1.61
C ASN A 456 17.76 -21.53 -2.06
N ALA A 457 17.53 -20.31 -1.57
CA ALA A 457 18.39 -19.16 -1.83
C ALA A 457 19.78 -19.32 -1.20
N LEU A 458 19.88 -19.81 0.04
CA LEU A 458 21.15 -20.05 0.73
C LEU A 458 21.99 -21.16 0.09
N GLN A 459 21.34 -22.14 -0.55
CA GLN A 459 22.02 -23.24 -1.23
C GLN A 459 22.59 -22.85 -2.61
N ARG A 460 22.29 -21.64 -3.11
CA ARG A 460 22.81 -21.20 -4.41
C ARG A 460 24.24 -20.71 -4.28
N CYS A 461 25.16 -21.36 -5.00
CA CYS A 461 26.56 -20.91 -5.10
C CYS A 461 26.71 -19.55 -5.80
N VAL A 462 25.75 -19.18 -6.64
CA VAL A 462 25.71 -17.90 -7.36
C VAL A 462 24.37 -17.23 -7.10
N VAL A 463 24.40 -16.21 -6.25
CA VAL A 463 23.23 -15.35 -6.02
C VAL A 463 23.20 -14.33 -7.15
N PRO A 464 22.13 -14.29 -7.98
CA PRO A 464 22.03 -13.30 -9.03
C PRO A 464 21.97 -11.88 -8.42
N PRO A 465 22.49 -10.86 -9.12
CA PRO A 465 22.44 -9.49 -8.63
C PRO A 465 20.99 -9.04 -8.42
N GLN A 466 20.80 -8.18 -7.42
CA GLN A 466 19.49 -7.60 -7.13
C GLN A 466 18.95 -6.89 -8.38
N SER A 467 17.65 -7.05 -8.62
CA SER A 467 16.98 -6.38 -9.74
C SER A 467 16.54 -4.99 -9.33
N SER A 468 16.73 -4.01 -10.21
CA SER A 468 16.13 -2.69 -10.14
C SER A 468 14.70 -2.74 -10.68
N VAL A 469 13.81 -1.95 -10.08
CA VAL A 469 12.40 -1.84 -10.48
C VAL A 469 12.13 -0.41 -10.88
N GLY A 470 11.74 -0.19 -12.14
CA GLY A 470 11.33 1.09 -12.67
C GLY A 470 9.81 1.16 -12.77
N TYR A 471 9.17 2.15 -12.14
CA TYR A 471 7.71 2.32 -12.18
C TYR A 471 7.27 3.07 -13.43
N LEU A 472 6.30 2.54 -14.16
CA LEU A 472 5.72 3.19 -15.33
C LEU A 472 4.47 4.01 -14.94
N PRO A 473 4.12 5.04 -15.73
CA PRO A 473 2.88 5.76 -15.53
C PRO A 473 1.66 4.84 -15.61
N CYS A 474 0.81 4.92 -14.59
CA CYS A 474 -0.47 4.21 -14.50
C CYS A 474 -1.36 4.51 -15.73
N ILE A 475 -2.02 3.50 -16.28
CA ILE A 475 -3.11 3.66 -17.25
C ILE A 475 -4.42 3.68 -16.45
N GLN A 476 -5.12 4.81 -16.50
CA GLN A 476 -6.38 5.06 -15.80
C GLN A 476 -7.56 4.37 -16.50
N SER A 477 -7.46 3.07 -16.70
CA SER A 477 -8.50 2.24 -17.28
C SER A 477 -8.32 0.80 -16.82
N SER A 478 -9.43 0.07 -16.73
CA SER A 478 -9.42 -1.31 -16.29
C SER A 478 -8.75 -2.20 -17.34
N PRO A 479 -7.89 -3.16 -16.95
CA PRO A 479 -7.33 -4.13 -17.87
C PRO A 479 -8.38 -5.18 -18.33
N THR A 480 -9.62 -5.08 -17.83
CA THR A 480 -10.75 -5.82 -18.38
C THR A 480 -11.10 -5.38 -19.80
N GLU A 481 -10.81 -4.13 -20.18
CA GLU A 481 -11.13 -3.58 -21.49
C GLU A 481 -10.01 -3.85 -22.51
N LEU A 482 -10.36 -4.36 -23.69
CA LEU A 482 -9.38 -4.66 -24.74
C LEU A 482 -8.61 -3.41 -25.22
N SER A 483 -9.24 -2.25 -25.23
CA SER A 483 -8.57 -0.98 -25.54
C SER A 483 -7.46 -0.64 -24.55
N THR A 484 -7.62 -1.03 -23.27
CA THR A 484 -6.57 -0.88 -22.25
C THR A 484 -5.41 -1.84 -22.54
N VAL A 485 -5.72 -3.10 -22.84
CA VAL A 485 -4.71 -4.10 -23.19
C VAL A 485 -3.99 -3.76 -24.51
N TYR A 486 -4.68 -3.14 -25.46
CA TYR A 486 -4.02 -2.64 -26.66
C TYR A 486 -3.10 -1.46 -26.34
N SER A 487 -3.57 -0.51 -25.50
CA SER A 487 -2.78 0.65 -25.10
C SER A 487 -1.52 0.26 -24.32
N LEU A 488 -1.58 -0.73 -23.43
CA LEU A 488 -0.39 -1.20 -22.71
C LEU A 488 0.62 -1.87 -23.66
N LEU A 489 0.15 -2.62 -24.67
CA LEU A 489 1.04 -3.25 -25.66
C LEU A 489 1.72 -2.20 -26.53
N MET A 490 1.00 -1.17 -26.97
CA MET A 490 1.57 -0.03 -27.70
C MET A 490 2.65 0.69 -26.88
N LYS A 491 2.36 1.02 -25.61
CA LYS A 491 3.36 1.59 -24.70
C LYS A 491 4.56 0.69 -24.52
N THR A 492 4.35 -0.63 -24.46
CA THR A 492 5.44 -1.59 -24.30
C THR A 492 6.33 -1.66 -25.56
N MET A 493 5.77 -1.48 -26.76
CA MET A 493 6.55 -1.35 -28.00
C MET A 493 7.40 -0.08 -28.04
N GLU A 494 6.84 1.05 -27.58
CA GLU A 494 7.58 2.32 -27.44
C GLU A 494 8.74 2.16 -26.46
N ILE A 495 8.48 1.53 -25.29
CA ILE A 495 9.49 1.19 -24.29
C ILE A 495 10.59 0.30 -24.87
N CYS A 496 10.22 -0.77 -25.60
CA CYS A 496 11.18 -1.68 -26.24
C CYS A 496 12.09 -0.93 -27.22
N THR A 497 11.53 -0.01 -28.00
CA THR A 497 12.28 0.83 -28.93
C THR A 497 13.24 1.76 -28.20
N LYS A 498 12.79 2.42 -27.12
CA LYS A 498 13.64 3.30 -26.28
C LYS A 498 14.73 2.53 -25.52
N LEU A 499 14.47 1.28 -25.16
CA LEU A 499 15.46 0.39 -24.54
C LEU A 499 16.47 -0.18 -25.55
N GLU A 500 16.28 0.07 -26.85
CA GLU A 500 17.10 -0.50 -27.93
C GLU A 500 17.17 -2.04 -27.85
N GLN A 501 16.05 -2.68 -27.49
CA GLN A 501 15.95 -4.14 -27.44
C GLN A 501 15.33 -4.69 -28.74
N GLU A 502 15.81 -5.87 -29.16
CA GLU A 502 15.20 -6.60 -30.27
C GLU A 502 13.81 -7.11 -29.90
N GLU A 503 13.68 -7.64 -28.67
CA GLU A 503 12.46 -8.22 -28.12
C GLU A 503 12.29 -7.81 -26.66
N ILE A 504 11.03 -7.74 -26.21
CA ILE A 504 10.67 -7.46 -24.81
C ILE A 504 9.71 -8.53 -24.28
N VAL A 505 10.05 -9.07 -23.11
CA VAL A 505 9.16 -9.99 -22.40
C VAL A 505 8.15 -9.20 -21.58
N VAL A 506 6.88 -9.55 -21.73
CA VAL A 506 5.75 -8.91 -21.05
C VAL A 506 5.06 -9.93 -20.18
N VAL A 507 5.21 -9.78 -18.87
CA VAL A 507 4.57 -10.64 -17.88
C VAL A 507 3.20 -10.05 -17.53
N LEU A 508 2.18 -10.90 -17.62
CA LEU A 508 0.79 -10.54 -17.37
C LEU A 508 0.13 -11.57 -16.44
N ASP A 509 -0.83 -11.11 -15.66
CA ASP A 509 -1.83 -11.98 -15.04
C ASP A 509 -2.62 -12.76 -16.11
N GLN A 510 -3.15 -13.93 -15.74
CA GLN A 510 -3.89 -14.84 -16.62
C GLN A 510 -5.03 -14.16 -17.37
N ALA A 511 -5.82 -13.32 -16.70
CA ALA A 511 -6.96 -12.67 -17.34
C ALA A 511 -6.52 -11.69 -18.43
N ILE A 512 -5.45 -10.92 -18.16
CA ILE A 512 -4.87 -9.95 -19.08
C ILE A 512 -4.12 -10.65 -20.21
N TYR A 513 -3.36 -11.70 -19.89
CA TYR A 513 -2.59 -12.51 -20.83
C TYR A 513 -3.48 -13.09 -21.95
N SER A 514 -4.64 -13.64 -21.59
CA SER A 514 -5.58 -14.21 -22.57
C SER A 514 -6.10 -13.17 -23.59
N LYS A 515 -6.23 -11.91 -23.17
CA LYS A 515 -6.64 -10.79 -24.02
C LYS A 515 -5.49 -10.27 -24.86
N ALA A 516 -4.30 -10.17 -24.26
CA ALA A 516 -3.08 -9.79 -24.96
C ALA A 516 -2.77 -10.77 -26.10
N LEU A 517 -2.93 -12.08 -25.89
CA LEU A 517 -2.77 -13.09 -26.94
C LEU A 517 -3.71 -12.85 -28.13
N GLN A 518 -4.98 -12.54 -27.87
CA GLN A 518 -5.95 -12.26 -28.94
C GLN A 518 -5.54 -11.05 -29.80
N ILE A 519 -4.90 -10.05 -29.19
CA ILE A 519 -4.40 -8.87 -29.89
C ILE A 519 -3.13 -9.21 -30.66
N VAL A 520 -2.14 -9.82 -30.00
CA VAL A 520 -0.83 -10.16 -30.59
C VAL A 520 -0.97 -11.14 -31.74
N TRP A 521 -1.84 -12.14 -31.66
CA TRP A 521 -2.07 -13.08 -32.78
C TRP A 521 -2.72 -12.40 -33.98
N LYS A 522 -3.62 -11.45 -33.75
CA LYS A 522 -4.28 -10.72 -34.84
C LYS A 522 -3.34 -9.70 -35.49
N GLU A 523 -2.53 -9.03 -34.69
CA GLU A 523 -1.59 -8.00 -35.15
C GLU A 523 -0.14 -8.46 -35.00
N SER A 524 0.15 -9.69 -35.47
CA SER A 524 1.44 -10.36 -35.30
C SER A 524 2.62 -9.59 -35.87
N GLN A 525 2.41 -8.86 -36.98
CA GLN A 525 3.44 -7.99 -37.57
C GLN A 525 3.75 -6.77 -36.70
N ARG A 526 2.76 -6.22 -35.98
CA ARG A 526 2.93 -5.03 -35.14
C ARG A 526 3.60 -5.36 -33.82
N PHE A 527 3.22 -6.48 -33.21
CA PHE A 527 3.74 -6.92 -31.92
C PHE A 527 4.77 -8.04 -32.06
N ASN A 528 5.52 -8.06 -33.16
CA ASN A 528 6.53 -9.08 -33.45
C ASN A 528 7.71 -9.09 -32.45
N LYS A 529 7.94 -7.97 -31.76
CA LYS A 529 8.95 -7.84 -30.70
C LYS A 529 8.44 -8.18 -29.30
N VAL A 530 7.14 -8.47 -29.14
CA VAL A 530 6.53 -8.71 -27.83
C VAL A 530 6.43 -10.20 -27.57
N ILE A 531 7.07 -10.65 -26.50
CA ILE A 531 6.96 -12.01 -25.99
C ILE A 531 6.08 -11.99 -24.75
N LEU A 532 4.86 -12.50 -24.87
CA LEU A 532 3.95 -12.61 -23.73
C LEU A 532 4.35 -13.78 -22.83
N ARG A 533 4.29 -13.57 -21.52
CA ARG A 533 4.56 -14.58 -20.50
C ARG A 533 3.53 -14.51 -19.37
N LEU A 534 3.08 -15.67 -18.88
CA LEU A 534 2.29 -15.76 -17.66
C LEU A 534 3.18 -15.58 -16.41
N GLY A 535 2.62 -14.97 -15.37
CA GLY A 535 3.21 -15.02 -14.04
C GLY A 535 3.47 -16.46 -13.59
N ALA A 536 4.51 -16.70 -12.78
CA ALA A 536 4.90 -18.05 -12.38
C ALA A 536 3.75 -18.80 -11.66
N PHE A 537 3.01 -18.11 -10.79
CA PHE A 537 1.83 -18.65 -10.12
C PHE A 537 0.76 -19.11 -11.13
N HIS A 538 0.35 -18.21 -12.03
CA HIS A 538 -0.64 -18.53 -13.06
C HIS A 538 -0.17 -19.61 -14.03
N THR A 539 1.14 -19.68 -14.31
CA THR A 539 1.72 -20.77 -15.12
C THR A 539 1.48 -22.12 -14.45
N THR A 540 1.72 -22.22 -13.14
CA THR A 540 1.43 -23.43 -12.36
C THR A 540 -0.06 -23.72 -12.32
N CYS A 541 -0.92 -22.72 -12.10
CA CYS A 541 -2.37 -22.89 -12.11
C CYS A 541 -2.88 -23.43 -13.46
N VAL A 542 -2.41 -22.86 -14.58
CA VAL A 542 -2.76 -23.33 -15.93
C VAL A 542 -2.26 -24.75 -16.16
N MET A 543 -1.03 -25.08 -15.75
CA MET A 543 -0.49 -26.44 -15.88
C MET A 543 -1.30 -27.46 -15.08
N LEU A 544 -1.67 -27.14 -13.83
CA LEU A 544 -2.53 -27.99 -13.02
C LEU A 544 -3.90 -28.18 -13.68
N GLY A 545 -4.49 -27.11 -14.22
CA GLY A 545 -5.74 -27.19 -14.98
C GLY A 545 -5.63 -28.12 -16.19
N VAL A 546 -4.55 -28.02 -16.96
CA VAL A 546 -4.28 -28.91 -18.10
C VAL A 546 -4.17 -30.36 -17.64
N ILE A 547 -3.39 -30.64 -16.59
CA ILE A 547 -3.23 -32.00 -16.05
C ILE A 547 -4.59 -32.58 -15.65
N VAL A 548 -5.44 -31.81 -14.96
CA VAL A 548 -6.78 -32.26 -14.55
C VAL A 548 -7.64 -32.61 -15.76
N VAL A 549 -7.65 -31.76 -16.80
CA VAL A 549 -8.39 -32.02 -18.04
C VAL A 549 -7.90 -33.29 -18.74
N TYR A 550 -6.59 -33.54 -18.76
CA TYR A 550 -6.02 -34.74 -19.38
C TYR A 550 -6.24 -36.02 -18.55
N LEU A 551 -6.25 -35.92 -17.22
CA LEU A 551 -6.44 -37.07 -16.32
C LEU A 551 -7.91 -37.44 -16.11
N LEU A 552 -8.85 -36.54 -16.41
CA LEU A 552 -10.30 -36.80 -16.32
C LEU A 552 -11.00 -36.56 -17.68
N PRO A 553 -10.76 -37.40 -18.70
CA PRO A 553 -11.39 -37.23 -20.02
C PRO A 553 -12.92 -37.27 -20.00
N THR A 554 -13.51 -37.85 -18.95
CA THR A 554 -14.97 -38.04 -18.80
C THR A 554 -15.65 -37.02 -17.90
N ALA A 555 -14.93 -36.04 -17.36
CA ALA A 555 -15.52 -34.91 -16.64
C ALA A 555 -15.43 -33.64 -17.49
N CYS A 556 -15.94 -33.69 -18.72
CA CYS A 556 -16.29 -32.47 -19.43
C CYS A 556 -17.46 -31.81 -18.68
N ASP A 557 -17.15 -30.65 -18.12
CA ASP A 557 -18.03 -29.58 -17.59
C ASP A 557 -17.75 -29.26 -16.12
N VAL A 558 -16.52 -28.82 -15.82
CA VAL A 558 -16.26 -27.96 -14.67
C VAL A 558 -15.75 -26.62 -15.22
N PRO A 559 -16.47 -25.51 -15.03
CA PRO A 559 -16.02 -24.19 -15.44
C PRO A 559 -14.87 -23.77 -14.52
N TRP A 560 -13.68 -23.55 -15.08
CA TRP A 560 -12.64 -22.74 -14.47
C TRP A 560 -12.32 -21.58 -15.41
#